data_AF-A0A838FKC6-F1
#
_entry.id   AF-A0A838FKC6-F1
#
_cell.length_a   1.000
_cell.length_b   1.000
_cell.length_c   1.000
_cell.angle_alpha   90.00
_cell.angle_beta   90.00
_cell.angle_gamma   90.00
#
_symmetry.space_group_name_H-M   'P 1'
#
loop_
_entity.id
_entity.type
_entity.pdbx_description
1 polymer ?
#
loop_
_entity_poly.entity_id
_entity_poly.type
_entity_poly.pdbx_seq_one_letter_code
_entity_poly.pdbx_strand_id
1 'polypeptide(L)'
;MIPVSSHVIVSASREEVFDFLGDLANRAAFADHFMKDMRLTRPRSSGRGAAVRFRIDLPFAGTWAETALTQSDRPRRLVEEGRFGRQGRSRTWTVWELTSEGPGSTRVDVTAATEPGTRVDAMRERFGSRRWYRSQLAAALRRLRRVFEDDRDRPLARVGVAGYESLKAPRFGA
;
A
#
# COMPACT_ATOMS: atom_id res chain seq x y z
N MET A 1 19.37 -2.75 9.38
CA MET A 1 18.21 -3.06 8.52
C MET A 1 17.59 -4.34 9.05
N ILE A 2 16.31 -4.33 9.43
CA ILE A 2 15.60 -5.58 9.75
C ILE A 2 14.18 -5.43 9.19
N PRO A 3 13.81 -6.20 8.15
CA PRO A 3 12.49 -6.11 7.53
C PRO A 3 11.39 -6.39 8.56
N VAL A 4 10.18 -5.92 8.28
CA VAL A 4 8.97 -6.34 8.97
C VAL A 4 8.05 -7.02 7.99
N SER A 5 7.52 -8.17 8.41
CA SER A 5 6.64 -8.97 7.58
C SER A 5 5.34 -9.28 8.31
N SER A 6 4.27 -9.38 7.53
CA SER A 6 2.94 -9.81 7.96
C SER A 6 2.27 -10.55 6.81
N HIS A 7 1.24 -11.33 7.12
CA HIS A 7 0.53 -12.09 6.12
C HIS A 7 -0.95 -12.26 6.48
N VAL A 8 -1.75 -12.61 5.48
CA VAL A 8 -3.16 -12.97 5.63
C VAL A 8 -3.55 -13.94 4.52
N ILE A 9 -4.59 -14.75 4.77
CA ILE A 9 -5.24 -15.56 3.74
C ILE A 9 -6.53 -14.83 3.35
N VAL A 10 -6.78 -14.72 2.05
CA VAL A 10 -7.93 -14.05 1.46
C VAL A 10 -8.71 -15.05 0.61
N SER A 11 -10.02 -15.08 0.77
CA SER A 11 -10.95 -15.87 -0.04
C SER A 11 -11.17 -15.24 -1.43
N ALA A 12 -10.12 -15.11 -2.22
CA ALA A 12 -10.16 -14.69 -3.61
C ALA A 12 -9.04 -15.35 -4.42
N SER A 13 -9.20 -15.40 -5.74
CA SER A 13 -8.14 -15.89 -6.62
C SER A 13 -6.92 -14.99 -6.57
N ARG A 14 -5.76 -15.57 -6.89
CA ARG A 14 -4.49 -14.84 -6.83
C ARG A 14 -4.47 -13.67 -7.82
N GLU A 15 -5.10 -13.85 -8.97
CA GLU A 15 -5.26 -12.87 -10.02
C GLU A 15 -6.09 -11.67 -9.57
N GLU A 16 -7.21 -11.89 -8.88
CA GLU A 16 -8.06 -10.82 -8.33
C GLU A 16 -7.34 -10.02 -7.26
N VAL A 17 -6.67 -10.71 -6.32
CA VAL A 17 -5.91 -10.06 -5.26
C VAL A 17 -4.72 -9.29 -5.83
N PHE A 18 -4.03 -9.85 -6.82
CA PHE A 18 -2.93 -9.19 -7.51
C PHE A 18 -3.40 -7.90 -8.20
N ASP A 19 -4.49 -7.96 -8.95
CA ASP A 19 -5.01 -6.80 -9.68
C ASP A 19 -5.46 -5.69 -8.75
N PHE A 20 -6.10 -6.09 -7.64
CA PHE A 20 -6.53 -5.16 -6.63
C PHE A 20 -5.35 -4.43 -5.98
N LEU A 21 -4.31 -5.17 -5.57
CA LEU A 21 -3.10 -4.61 -4.95
C LEU A 21 -2.26 -3.80 -5.94
N GLY A 22 -2.19 -4.27 -7.19
CA GLY A 22 -1.44 -3.64 -8.28
C GLY A 22 -2.04 -2.33 -8.76
N ASP A 23 -3.30 -2.04 -8.40
CA ASP A 23 -3.93 -0.73 -8.58
C ASP A 23 -3.80 0.10 -7.29
N LEU A 24 -2.83 1.02 -7.27
CA LEU A 24 -2.55 1.90 -6.13
C LEU A 24 -3.72 2.82 -5.78
N ALA A 25 -4.71 3.01 -6.67
CA ALA A 25 -5.93 3.72 -6.33
C ALA A 25 -6.72 3.01 -5.21
N ASN A 26 -6.63 1.68 -5.11
CA ASN A 26 -7.32 0.89 -4.09
C ASN A 26 -6.67 0.99 -2.70
N ARG A 27 -5.51 1.65 -2.56
CA ARG A 27 -4.77 1.73 -1.29
C ARG A 27 -5.63 2.25 -0.13
N ALA A 28 -6.50 3.22 -0.41
CA ALA A 28 -7.40 3.80 0.59
C ALA A 28 -8.42 2.79 1.13
N ALA A 29 -8.78 1.75 0.38
CA ALA A 29 -9.74 0.75 0.83
C ALA A 29 -9.26 -0.07 2.05
N PHE A 30 -7.94 -0.16 2.29
CA PHE A 30 -7.41 -1.03 3.35
C PHE A 30 -6.30 -0.40 4.20
N ALA A 31 -5.63 0.66 3.74
CA ALA A 31 -4.51 1.29 4.45
C ALA A 31 -4.82 2.67 5.06
N ASP A 32 -6.06 3.17 4.92
CA ASP A 32 -6.44 4.52 5.33
C ASP A 32 -6.35 4.81 6.84
N HIS A 33 -6.23 3.80 7.71
CA HIS A 33 -6.12 4.02 9.16
C HIS A 33 -4.80 4.69 9.55
N PHE A 34 -3.73 4.47 8.79
CA PHE A 34 -2.39 4.99 9.11
C PHE A 34 -1.70 5.67 7.92
N MET A 35 -2.19 5.47 6.69
CA MET A 35 -1.81 6.24 5.52
C MET A 35 -2.94 7.24 5.22
N LYS A 36 -2.68 8.52 5.39
CA LYS A 36 -3.64 9.62 5.21
C LYS A 36 -3.32 10.43 3.96
N ASP A 37 -4.26 11.26 3.53
CA ASP A 37 -4.07 12.23 2.46
C ASP A 37 -3.49 11.64 1.16
N MET A 38 -3.91 10.41 0.84
CA MET A 38 -3.40 9.68 -0.31
C MET A 38 -3.78 10.39 -1.61
N ARG A 39 -2.83 10.50 -2.53
CA ARG A 39 -3.03 11.02 -3.89
C ARG A 39 -2.16 10.25 -4.87
N LEU A 40 -2.70 9.90 -6.02
CA LEU A 40 -1.89 9.39 -7.12
C LEU A 40 -0.99 10.52 -7.63
N THR A 41 0.29 10.22 -7.84
CA THR A 41 1.24 11.19 -8.41
C THR A 41 1.28 11.12 -9.93
N ARG A 42 0.63 10.11 -10.52
CA ARG A 42 0.56 9.85 -11.96
C ARG A 42 -0.87 9.43 -12.32
N PRO A 43 -1.37 9.74 -13.53
CA PRO A 43 -2.71 9.30 -13.97
C PRO A 43 -2.90 7.79 -13.99
N ARG A 44 -1.82 7.06 -14.31
CA ARG A 44 -1.81 5.59 -14.27
C ARG A 44 -1.73 5.11 -12.82
N SER A 45 -2.77 4.43 -12.37
CA SER A 45 -2.87 3.91 -11.00
C SER A 45 -2.34 2.48 -10.85
N SER A 46 -2.16 1.75 -11.95
CA SER A 46 -1.68 0.36 -11.93
C SER A 46 -0.47 0.07 -12.82
N GLY A 47 0.21 -1.05 -12.53
CA GLY A 47 1.38 -1.51 -13.27
C GLY A 47 2.66 -0.72 -12.96
N ARG A 48 3.77 -1.13 -13.58
CA ARG A 48 5.09 -0.52 -13.35
C ARG A 48 5.05 0.98 -13.62
N GLY A 49 5.55 1.74 -12.66
CA GLY A 49 5.57 3.20 -12.67
C GLY A 49 4.29 3.87 -12.18
N ALA A 50 3.24 3.15 -11.78
CA ALA A 50 2.18 3.75 -10.98
C ALA A 50 2.74 4.21 -9.63
N ALA A 51 2.27 5.34 -9.12
CA ALA A 51 2.82 5.92 -7.90
C ALA A 51 1.76 6.67 -7.08
N VAL A 52 1.92 6.61 -5.76
CA VAL A 52 1.02 7.20 -4.77
C VAL A 52 1.83 7.91 -3.69
N ARG A 53 1.36 9.09 -3.31
CA ARG A 53 1.90 9.90 -2.22
C ARG A 53 0.90 9.96 -1.08
N PHE A 54 1.37 9.85 0.15
CA PHE A 54 0.53 9.80 1.34
C PHE A 54 1.29 10.29 2.58
N ARG A 55 0.54 10.64 3.63
CA ARG A 55 1.07 11.01 4.94
C ARG A 55 0.96 9.79 5.86
N ILE A 56 2.08 9.28 6.36
CA ILE A 56 2.10 8.25 7.40
C ILE A 56 1.86 8.94 8.74
N ASP A 57 0.86 8.47 9.47
CA ASP A 57 0.49 9.00 10.78
C ASP A 57 1.26 8.24 11.87
N LEU A 58 2.51 8.63 12.13
CA LEU A 58 3.31 8.01 13.20
C LEU A 58 2.85 8.55 14.57
N PRO A 59 3.04 7.78 15.65
CA PRO A 59 2.87 8.31 17.00
C PRO A 59 3.72 9.57 17.16
N PHE A 60 3.07 10.70 17.49
CA PHE A 60 3.67 12.02 17.75
C PHE A 60 4.15 12.84 16.54
N ALA A 61 4.22 12.30 15.32
CA ALA A 61 4.59 13.08 14.13
C ALA A 61 4.13 12.44 12.81
N GLY A 62 3.53 13.23 11.92
CA GLY A 62 3.26 12.78 10.55
C GLY A 62 4.48 12.91 9.64
N THR A 63 4.66 11.97 8.72
CA THR A 63 5.70 12.07 7.67
C THR A 63 5.12 11.80 6.29
N TRP A 64 5.53 12.58 5.30
CA TRP A 64 5.16 12.32 3.91
C TRP A 64 6.01 11.19 3.35
N ALA A 65 5.34 10.30 2.62
CA ALA A 65 5.94 9.21 1.87
C ALA A 65 5.38 9.19 0.44
N GLU A 66 6.18 8.69 -0.47
CA GLU A 66 5.78 8.39 -1.84
C GLU A 66 6.31 7.01 -2.20
N THR A 67 5.45 6.16 -2.75
CA THR A 67 5.83 4.84 -3.28
C THR A 67 5.42 4.72 -4.74
N ALA A 68 6.20 3.96 -5.49
CA ALA A 68 5.95 3.62 -6.87
C ALA A 68 6.12 2.12 -7.09
N LEU A 69 5.28 1.53 -7.94
CA LEU A 69 5.45 0.15 -8.38
C LEU A 69 6.66 0.06 -9.30
N THR A 70 7.72 -0.61 -8.86
CA THR A 70 8.94 -0.82 -9.64
C THR A 70 8.95 -2.16 -10.38
N GLN A 71 8.29 -3.18 -9.80
CA GLN A 71 8.11 -4.51 -10.39
C GLN A 71 6.67 -4.97 -10.25
N SER A 72 6.16 -5.67 -11.27
CA SER A 72 4.78 -6.17 -11.32
C SER A 72 4.73 -7.46 -12.13
N ASP A 73 4.96 -8.59 -11.45
CA ASP A 73 5.00 -9.92 -12.04
C ASP A 73 3.69 -10.64 -11.75
N ARG A 74 2.69 -10.39 -12.59
CA ARG A 74 1.37 -11.00 -12.44
C ARG A 74 1.46 -12.54 -12.53
N PRO A 75 0.74 -13.30 -11.68
CA PRO A 75 -0.07 -12.89 -10.53
C PRO A 75 0.68 -13.01 -9.18
N ARG A 76 2.01 -13.13 -9.18
CA ARG A 76 2.78 -13.64 -8.04
C ARG A 76 3.41 -12.58 -7.17
N ARG A 77 3.81 -11.43 -7.74
CA ARG A 77 4.70 -10.50 -7.02
C ARG A 77 4.55 -9.05 -7.46
N LEU A 78 4.48 -8.15 -6.48
CA LEU A 78 4.57 -6.71 -6.68
C LEU A 78 5.72 -6.16 -5.82
N VAL A 79 6.50 -5.23 -6.37
CA VAL A 79 7.51 -4.49 -5.60
C VAL A 79 7.21 -3.01 -5.70
N GLU A 80 7.09 -2.38 -4.55
CA GLU A 80 7.01 -0.94 -4.39
C GLU A 80 8.31 -0.42 -3.80
N GLU A 81 8.87 0.60 -4.43
CA GLU A 81 9.96 1.38 -3.86
C GLU A 81 9.47 2.80 -3.59
N GLY A 82 9.98 3.39 -2.53
CA GLY A 82 9.54 4.69 -2.11
C GLY A 82 10.56 5.45 -1.32
N ARG A 83 10.17 6.67 -0.99
CA ARG A 83 10.95 7.59 -0.17
C ARG A 83 10.05 8.24 0.85
N PHE A 84 10.57 8.52 2.03
CA PHE A 84 9.84 9.22 3.08
C PHE A 84 10.78 10.12 3.91
N GLY A 85 10.18 10.93 4.78
CA GLY A 85 10.92 11.87 5.62
C GLY A 85 11.24 13.19 4.93
N ARG A 86 11.90 14.09 5.66
CA ARG A 86 12.23 15.43 5.18
C ARG A 86 13.14 15.33 3.94
N GLN A 87 12.66 15.84 2.81
CA GLN A 87 13.31 15.78 1.49
C GLN A 87 13.44 14.36 0.89
N GLY A 88 12.68 13.36 1.37
CA GLY A 88 12.70 12.00 0.80
C GLY A 88 14.05 11.28 0.96
N ARG A 89 14.73 11.54 2.09
CA ARG A 89 16.08 11.04 2.38
C ARG A 89 16.11 9.57 2.77
N SER A 90 15.04 9.04 3.35
CA SER A 90 14.95 7.62 3.71
C SER A 90 14.29 6.85 2.58
N ARG A 91 14.84 5.67 2.26
CA ARG A 91 14.28 4.77 1.24
C ARG A 91 13.43 3.70 1.90
N THR A 92 12.35 3.32 1.22
CA THR A 92 11.48 2.22 1.63
C THR A 92 11.24 1.29 0.47
N TRP A 93 11.03 0.03 0.78
CA TRP A 93 10.78 -1.03 -0.18
C TRP A 93 9.75 -1.96 0.44
N THR A 94 8.71 -2.26 -0.32
CA THR A 94 7.61 -3.13 0.09
C THR A 94 7.41 -4.18 -0.99
N VAL A 95 7.50 -5.44 -0.59
CA VAL A 95 7.32 -6.59 -1.47
C VAL A 95 6.01 -7.26 -1.07
N TRP A 96 5.15 -7.48 -2.05
CA TRP A 96 3.95 -8.29 -1.92
C TRP A 96 4.17 -9.59 -2.67
N GLU A 97 4.01 -10.71 -1.97
CA GLU A 97 4.11 -12.04 -2.55
C GLU A 97 2.76 -12.74 -2.38
N LEU A 98 2.27 -13.33 -3.46
CA LEU A 98 0.98 -13.98 -3.51
C LEU A 98 1.14 -15.46 -3.85
N THR A 99 0.75 -16.30 -2.91
CA THR A 99 0.82 -17.76 -3.02
C THR A 99 -0.60 -18.32 -3.02
N SER A 100 -0.90 -19.23 -3.94
CA SER A 100 -2.19 -19.92 -3.95
C SER A 100 -2.19 -20.98 -2.85
N GLU A 101 -3.21 -20.98 -1.99
CA GLU A 101 -3.45 -22.01 -0.96
C GLU A 101 -4.55 -23.00 -1.38
N GLY A 102 -5.14 -22.81 -2.57
CA GLY A 102 -6.22 -23.62 -3.11
C GLY A 102 -7.13 -22.83 -4.04
N PRO A 103 -8.17 -23.47 -4.62
CA PRO A 103 -9.15 -22.79 -5.45
C PRO A 103 -9.80 -21.62 -4.69
N GLY A 104 -9.69 -20.41 -5.23
CA GLY A 104 -10.28 -19.21 -4.62
C GLY A 104 -9.67 -18.78 -3.27
N SER A 105 -8.46 -19.26 -2.93
CA SER A 105 -7.78 -18.89 -1.69
C SER A 105 -6.34 -18.48 -1.95
N THR A 106 -5.98 -17.29 -1.48
CA THR A 106 -4.65 -16.70 -1.70
C THR A 106 -4.04 -16.25 -0.37
N ARG A 107 -2.83 -16.72 -0.10
CA ARG A 107 -1.97 -16.16 0.93
C ARG A 107 -1.25 -14.94 0.38
N VAL A 108 -1.41 -13.82 1.07
CA VAL A 108 -0.73 -12.55 0.78
C VAL A 108 0.30 -12.30 1.86
N ASP A 109 1.57 -12.32 1.49
CA ASP A 109 2.68 -11.93 2.34
C ASP A 109 3.13 -10.51 1.96
N VAL A 110 3.24 -9.63 2.95
CA VAL A 110 3.82 -8.30 2.78
C VAL A 110 5.10 -8.21 3.60
N THR A 111 6.18 -7.81 2.96
CA THR A 111 7.45 -7.51 3.61
C THR A 111 7.83 -6.07 3.30
N ALA A 112 7.95 -5.26 4.34
CA ALA A 112 8.38 -3.88 4.21
C ALA A 112 9.70 -3.66 4.93
N ALA A 113 10.59 -2.93 4.29
CA ALA A 113 11.89 -2.59 4.82
C ALA A 113 12.21 -1.13 4.56
N THR A 114 13.09 -0.60 5.39
CA THR A 114 13.44 0.80 5.43
C THR A 114 14.96 0.92 5.52
N GLU A 115 15.50 1.82 4.72
CA GLU A 115 16.89 2.23 4.76
C GLU A 115 16.95 3.72 5.17
N PRO A 116 17.35 4.01 6.44
CA PRO A 116 17.42 5.37 6.93
C PRO A 116 18.57 6.15 6.29
N GLY A 117 18.31 7.41 5.93
CA GLY A 117 19.35 8.29 5.37
C GLY A 117 20.39 8.77 6.38
N THR A 118 20.13 8.71 7.69
CA THR A 118 21.07 9.13 8.75
C THR A 118 21.02 8.20 9.98
N ARG A 119 22.07 8.21 10.81
CA ARG A 119 22.14 7.44 12.07
C ARG A 119 21.10 7.90 13.11
N VAL A 120 20.71 9.18 13.09
CA VAL A 120 19.67 9.74 13.99
C VAL A 120 18.28 9.30 13.54
N ASP A 121 18.01 9.28 12.23
CA ASP A 121 16.78 8.72 11.66
C ASP A 121 16.70 7.21 11.96
N ALA A 122 17.82 6.48 11.83
CA ALA A 122 17.91 5.07 12.19
C ALA A 122 17.61 4.78 13.68
N MET A 123 17.95 5.71 14.58
CA MET A 123 17.70 5.58 16.02
C MET A 123 16.24 5.86 16.37
N ARG A 124 15.61 6.88 15.75
CA ARG A 124 14.17 7.16 15.85
C ARG A 124 13.32 6.06 15.21
N GLU A 125 13.80 5.45 14.12
CA GLU A 125 13.21 4.26 13.51
C GLU A 125 13.44 2.96 14.30
N ARG A 126 14.33 2.94 15.31
CA ARG A 126 14.63 1.71 16.05
C ARG A 126 13.76 1.51 17.29
N PHE A 127 13.26 2.58 17.91
CA PHE A 127 12.43 2.48 19.11
C PHE A 127 10.93 2.56 18.77
N GLY A 128 10.19 1.47 18.97
CA GLY A 128 8.72 1.41 18.89
C GLY A 128 8.10 1.38 17.48
N SER A 129 8.71 2.05 16.50
CA SER A 129 8.15 2.19 15.14
C SER A 129 8.00 0.86 14.39
N ARG A 130 8.90 -0.12 14.58
CA ARG A 130 8.85 -1.41 13.88
C ARG A 130 7.66 -2.26 14.30
N ARG A 131 7.44 -2.38 15.62
CA ARG A 131 6.29 -3.12 16.17
C ARG A 131 5.00 -2.42 15.77
N TRP A 132 4.97 -1.10 15.88
CA TRP A 132 3.85 -0.29 15.41
C TRP A 132 3.57 -0.51 13.92
N TYR A 133 4.57 -0.42 13.05
CA TYR A 133 4.42 -0.57 11.61
C TYR A 133 3.98 -1.99 11.23
N ARG A 134 4.54 -3.02 11.88
CA ARG A 134 4.06 -4.41 11.74
C ARG A 134 2.59 -4.54 12.13
N SER A 135 2.15 -3.89 13.22
CA SER A 135 0.75 -3.86 13.62
C SER A 135 -0.13 -3.13 12.61
N GLN A 136 0.34 -2.05 12.00
CA GLN A 136 -0.37 -1.34 10.94
C GLN A 136 -0.51 -2.19 9.68
N LEU A 137 0.55 -2.88 9.25
CA LEU A 137 0.51 -3.83 8.12
C LEU A 137 -0.45 -4.98 8.39
N ALA A 138 -0.42 -5.57 9.60
CA ALA A 138 -1.35 -6.62 9.99
C ALA A 138 -2.81 -6.13 10.03
N ALA A 139 -3.05 -4.88 10.44
CA ALA A 139 -4.38 -4.27 10.36
C ALA A 139 -4.82 -4.01 8.91
N ALA A 140 -3.90 -3.55 8.06
CA ALA A 140 -4.15 -3.32 6.64
C ALA A 140 -4.51 -4.63 5.91
N LEU A 141 -3.78 -5.70 6.16
CA LEU A 141 -4.06 -7.03 5.60
C LEU A 141 -5.40 -7.60 6.07
N ARG A 142 -5.76 -7.41 7.35
CA ARG A 142 -7.11 -7.80 7.84
C ARG A 142 -8.22 -7.03 7.13
N ARG A 143 -8.00 -5.75 6.83
CA ARG A 143 -8.94 -4.94 6.05
C ARG A 143 -8.98 -5.35 4.58
N LEU A 144 -7.83 -5.68 3.98
CA LEU A 144 -7.75 -6.26 2.64
C LEU A 144 -8.56 -7.55 2.55
N ARG A 145 -8.47 -8.44 3.55
CA ARG A 145 -9.28 -9.65 3.60
C ARG A 145 -10.78 -9.35 3.55
N ARG A 146 -11.24 -8.40 4.38
CA ARG A 146 -12.65 -7.94 4.38
C ARG A 146 -13.09 -7.35 3.05
N VAL A 147 -12.17 -6.73 2.30
CA VAL A 147 -12.48 -6.21 0.97
C VAL A 147 -12.94 -7.31 0.00
N PHE A 148 -12.54 -8.55 0.20
CA PHE A 148 -12.94 -9.68 -0.64
C PHE A 148 -14.03 -10.56 -0.01
N GLU A 149 -14.11 -10.59 1.33
CA GLU A 149 -15.02 -11.50 2.05
C GLU A 149 -16.36 -10.86 2.43
N ASP A 150 -16.43 -9.55 2.59
CA ASP A 150 -17.67 -8.87 2.95
C ASP A 150 -18.47 -8.52 1.67
N ASP A 151 -19.75 -8.91 1.62
CA ASP A 151 -20.69 -8.36 0.64
C ASP A 151 -20.89 -6.87 0.92
N ARG A 152 -20.69 -6.02 -0.11
CA ARG A 152 -20.69 -4.57 0.05
C ARG A 152 -21.76 -3.90 -0.80
N ASP A 153 -22.63 -3.16 -0.13
CA ASP A 153 -23.60 -2.27 -0.78
C ASP A 153 -22.98 -0.94 -1.28
N ARG A 154 -21.73 -0.63 -0.90
CA ARG A 154 -21.08 0.65 -1.20
C ARG A 154 -19.77 0.49 -1.98
N PRO A 155 -19.48 1.38 -2.93
CA PRO A 155 -18.24 1.36 -3.68
C PRO A 155 -17.03 1.63 -2.78
N LEU A 156 -15.90 1.01 -3.13
CA LEU A 156 -14.67 1.16 -2.38
C LEU A 156 -14.09 2.57 -2.45
N ALA A 157 -13.47 2.99 -1.35
CA ALA A 157 -12.64 4.19 -1.34
C ALA A 157 -11.47 4.02 -2.33
N ARG A 158 -11.42 4.91 -3.32
CA ARG A 158 -10.37 4.96 -4.35
C ARG A 158 -9.69 6.32 -4.36
N VAL A 159 -8.38 6.31 -4.56
CA VAL A 159 -7.53 7.49 -4.60
C VAL A 159 -7.46 8.04 -6.03
N GLY A 160 -7.64 9.35 -6.19
CA GLY A 160 -7.47 10.07 -7.45
C GLY A 160 -6.14 10.84 -7.54
N VAL A 161 -5.90 11.48 -8.67
CA VAL A 161 -4.78 12.43 -8.87
C VAL A 161 -5.15 13.79 -8.25
N ALA A 162 -4.17 14.55 -7.76
CA ALA A 162 -4.40 15.92 -7.30
C ALA A 162 -5.02 16.79 -8.43
N GLY A 163 -6.17 17.43 -8.16
CA GLY A 163 -6.92 18.20 -9.16
C GLY A 163 -7.92 17.39 -10.00
N TYR A 164 -7.98 16.07 -9.82
CA TYR A 164 -8.93 15.19 -10.49
C TYR A 164 -9.87 14.53 -9.47
N GLU A 165 -11.04 15.14 -9.27
CA GLU A 165 -12.14 14.48 -8.57
C GLU A 165 -12.82 13.51 -9.54
N SER A 166 -12.60 12.20 -9.38
CA SER A 166 -13.24 11.17 -10.21
C SER A 166 -14.78 11.25 -10.17
N LEU A 167 -15.35 11.80 -9.09
CA LEU A 167 -16.79 12.03 -8.91
C LEU A 167 -17.30 13.32 -9.59
N LYS A 168 -16.42 14.25 -9.97
CA LYS A 168 -16.77 15.48 -10.71
C LYS A 168 -16.17 15.51 -12.12
N ALA A 169 -15.50 14.44 -12.55
CA ALA A 169 -15.02 14.32 -13.91
C ALA A 169 -16.22 14.38 -14.87
N PRO A 170 -16.17 15.21 -15.94
CA PRO A 170 -17.23 15.22 -16.94
C PRO A 170 -17.34 13.80 -17.52
N ARG A 171 -18.54 13.21 -17.42
CA ARG A 171 -18.85 11.94 -18.10
C ARG A 171 -18.95 12.25 -19.59
N PHE A 172 -17.84 12.21 -20.31
CA PHE A 172 -17.88 12.26 -21.76
C PHE A 172 -18.24 10.85 -22.28
N GLY A 173 -19.45 10.72 -22.80
CA GLY A 173 -19.97 9.50 -23.42
C GLY A 173 -21.38 9.15 -22.96
N ALA A 174 -22.37 9.81 -23.57
CA ALA A 174 -23.73 9.31 -23.79
C ALA A 174 -24.06 9.57 -25.26
#